data_AF-A0AAD7MQ83-F1
#
_entry.id   AF-A0AAD7MQ83-F1
#
_cell.length_a   1.000
_cell.length_b   1.000
_cell.length_c   1.000
_cell.angle_alpha   90.00
_cell.angle_beta   90.00
_cell.angle_gamma   90.00
#
_symmetry.space_group_name_H-M   'P 1'
#
loop_
_entity.id
_entity.type
_entity.pdbx_description
1 polymer ?
#
loop_
_entity_poly.entity_id
_entity_poly.type
_entity_poly.pdbx_seq_one_letter_code
_entity_poly.pdbx_strand_id
1 'polypeptide(L)'
;MKPTASFLSVAFVISLLPIAKALVGSSWTVTNVPSTGLTDITFPLTIVEADHISGYYFAQQFGFVNSADVGYTGLQPRPNQNGRPVLHGVFSSFVAGSTTTDSNCAAGADGGPGVSCSVEWNGVYGRTYDLEVKRTGSSLWVGTVIDTVTGARIHIGSYTLPAGVGGIQSSQAGFVEWYPWNGGEPPNHCARLPYQKTLFGHPYTTRLGSVGTQSLAYEYGDCVGQVAFKTEKLLIGGVENNCGFKGQTGV
;
A
#
# COMPACT_ATOMS: atom_id res chain seq x y z
N MET A 1 -9.39 44.74 22.61
CA MET A 1 -9.98 43.38 22.56
C MET A 1 -9.30 42.64 21.41
N LYS A 2 -8.68 41.49 21.69
CA LYS A 2 -7.96 40.66 20.70
C LYS A 2 -8.97 39.95 19.78
N PRO A 3 -8.74 39.84 18.46
CA PRO A 3 -9.54 38.95 17.64
C PRO A 3 -9.06 37.51 17.89
N THR A 4 -9.99 36.66 18.28
CA THR A 4 -9.84 35.20 18.37
C THR A 4 -9.65 34.63 16.97
N ALA A 5 -8.51 33.99 16.73
CA ALA A 5 -8.27 33.20 15.53
C ALA A 5 -9.16 31.95 15.58
N SER A 6 -10.11 31.87 14.64
CA SER A 6 -10.92 30.68 14.42
C SER A 6 -10.07 29.67 13.67
N PHE A 7 -9.72 28.55 14.30
CA PHE A 7 -9.08 27.43 13.64
C PHE A 7 -10.12 26.74 12.74
N LEU A 8 -10.07 27.00 11.44
CA LEU A 8 -10.75 26.19 10.44
C LEU A 8 -10.04 24.83 10.37
N SER A 9 -10.63 23.81 10.98
CA SER A 9 -10.28 22.42 10.74
C SER A 9 -10.56 22.09 9.28
N VAL A 10 -9.51 22.03 8.46
CA VAL A 10 -9.60 21.53 7.09
C VAL A 10 -9.84 20.02 7.18
N ALA A 11 -11.06 19.58 6.92
CA ALA A 11 -11.37 18.18 6.71
C ALA A 11 -10.65 17.73 5.43
N PHE A 12 -9.59 16.92 5.57
CA PHE A 12 -8.98 16.23 4.43
C PHE A 12 -10.01 15.23 3.89
N VAL A 13 -10.54 15.51 2.70
CA VAL A 13 -11.25 14.50 1.92
C VAL A 13 -10.20 13.52 1.45
N ILE A 14 -10.15 12.35 2.09
CA ILE A 14 -9.36 11.22 1.61
C ILE A 14 -10.00 10.81 0.28
N SER A 15 -9.35 11.15 -0.84
CA SER A 15 -9.70 10.63 -2.15
C SER A 15 -9.38 9.14 -2.16
N LEU A 16 -10.35 8.35 -1.71
CA LEU A 16 -10.42 6.95 -2.06
C LEU A 16 -10.81 6.94 -3.54
N LEU A 17 -9.85 6.71 -4.44
CA LEU A 17 -10.14 6.28 -5.81
C LEU A 17 -11.25 5.21 -5.74
N PRO A 18 -12.20 5.19 -6.69
CA PRO A 18 -13.42 4.39 -6.63
C PRO A 18 -13.05 3.01 -6.12
N ILE A 19 -13.52 2.77 -4.91
CA ILE A 19 -13.02 1.79 -3.96
C ILE A 19 -13.12 0.43 -4.63
N ALA A 20 -12.02 -0.01 -5.23
CA ALA A 20 -11.51 -1.37 -5.11
C ALA A 20 -12.13 -1.99 -3.87
N LYS A 21 -12.86 -3.11 -4.00
CA LYS A 21 -13.72 -3.72 -2.96
C LYS A 21 -12.88 -4.26 -1.79
N ALA A 22 -12.20 -3.33 -1.16
CA ALA A 22 -11.20 -3.52 -0.15
C ALA A 22 -11.91 -3.58 1.19
N LEU A 23 -11.42 -4.49 2.00
CA LEU A 23 -12.14 -5.08 3.12
C LEU A 23 -11.69 -4.46 4.42
N VAL A 24 -10.42 -4.07 4.46
CA VAL A 24 -9.77 -3.51 5.62
C VAL A 24 -8.93 -2.32 5.20
N GLY A 25 -9.09 -1.22 5.93
CA GLY A 25 -8.34 0.00 5.78
C GLY A 25 -7.39 0.17 6.93
N SER A 26 -6.33 0.93 6.68
CA SER A 26 -5.51 1.51 7.72
C SER A 26 -5.04 2.88 7.24
N SER A 27 -4.49 3.69 8.12
CA SER A 27 -3.92 4.98 7.75
C SER A 27 -2.52 5.08 8.31
N TRP A 28 -1.70 5.90 7.70
CA TRP A 28 -0.39 6.23 8.22
C TRP A 28 -0.16 7.74 8.21
N THR A 29 0.73 8.18 9.07
CA THR A 29 1.19 9.57 9.15
C THR A 29 2.70 9.61 9.30
N VAL A 30 3.31 10.72 8.89
CA VAL A 30 4.72 11.06 9.12
C VAL A 30 4.81 12.51 9.57
N THR A 31 5.50 12.77 10.67
CA THR A 31 5.73 14.13 11.17
C THR A 31 6.91 14.81 10.46
N ASN A 32 7.06 16.13 10.65
CA ASN A 32 8.19 16.91 10.13
C ASN A 32 8.38 16.83 8.60
N VAL A 33 7.26 16.80 7.87
CA VAL A 33 7.26 16.74 6.40
C VAL A 33 7.38 18.15 5.81
N PRO A 34 8.31 18.41 4.88
CA PRO A 34 8.40 19.69 4.19
C PRO A 34 7.13 20.03 3.42
N SER A 35 6.85 21.32 3.20
CA SER A 35 5.74 21.75 2.32
C SER A 35 5.88 21.24 0.88
N THR A 36 7.10 20.94 0.43
CA THR A 36 7.37 20.32 -0.87
C THR A 36 7.20 18.80 -0.86
N GLY A 37 6.87 18.19 0.27
CA GLY A 37 6.73 16.74 0.46
C GLY A 37 8.05 16.00 0.73
N LEU A 38 7.93 14.74 1.12
CA LEU A 38 9.06 13.81 1.30
C LEU A 38 9.64 13.36 -0.04
N THR A 39 10.93 13.09 -0.06
CA THR A 39 11.63 12.50 -1.23
C THR A 39 11.69 10.99 -1.19
N ASP A 40 11.36 10.40 -0.05
CA ASP A 40 11.34 8.96 0.16
C ASP A 40 10.40 8.63 1.32
N ILE A 41 9.85 7.42 1.27
CA ILE A 41 9.15 6.78 2.37
C ILE A 41 9.31 5.27 2.20
N THR A 42 9.44 4.56 3.32
CA THR A 42 9.54 3.11 3.34
C THR A 42 8.44 2.53 4.21
N PHE A 43 7.76 1.51 3.70
CA PHE A 43 6.69 0.81 4.40
C PHE A 43 7.12 -0.62 4.74
N PRO A 44 7.36 -0.95 6.02
CA PRO A 44 7.59 -2.34 6.42
C PRO A 44 6.30 -3.14 6.31
N LEU A 45 6.35 -4.27 5.61
CA LEU A 45 5.20 -5.16 5.42
C LEU A 45 5.60 -6.62 5.60
N THR A 46 4.81 -7.37 6.38
CA THR A 46 5.00 -8.81 6.58
C THR A 46 3.72 -9.55 6.24
N ILE A 47 3.80 -10.54 5.35
CA ILE A 47 2.72 -11.52 5.16
C ILE A 47 3.02 -12.70 6.06
N VAL A 48 2.34 -12.78 7.20
CA VAL A 48 2.57 -13.83 8.21
C VAL A 48 1.95 -15.13 7.74
N GLU A 49 0.68 -15.07 7.32
CA GLU A 49 -0.08 -16.21 6.85
C GLU A 49 -1.03 -15.73 5.74
N ALA A 50 -0.98 -16.37 4.58
CA ALA A 50 -2.02 -16.28 3.56
C ALA A 50 -1.86 -17.50 2.65
N ASP A 51 -2.93 -17.93 2.00
CA ASP A 51 -2.83 -18.98 1.00
C ASP A 51 -1.96 -18.51 -0.18
N HIS A 52 -1.17 -19.41 -0.75
CA HIS A 52 -0.32 -19.13 -1.91
C HIS A 52 -1.18 -19.18 -3.17
N ILE A 53 -2.07 -18.20 -3.30
CA ILE A 53 -3.03 -18.02 -4.38
C ILE A 53 -3.06 -16.56 -4.78
N SER A 54 -3.49 -16.29 -6.00
CA SER A 54 -3.78 -14.93 -6.44
C SER A 54 -5.08 -14.44 -5.80
N GLY A 55 -5.10 -13.18 -5.35
CA GLY A 55 -6.35 -12.50 -4.98
C GLY A 55 -6.18 -11.43 -3.92
N TYR A 56 -5.27 -11.62 -2.97
CA TYR A 56 -4.98 -10.59 -1.98
C TYR A 56 -4.03 -9.51 -2.50
N TYR A 57 -4.31 -8.26 -2.14
CA TYR A 57 -3.37 -7.16 -2.23
C TYR A 57 -3.26 -6.44 -0.89
N PHE A 58 -2.04 -6.39 -0.35
CA PHE A 58 -1.70 -5.68 0.89
C PHE A 58 -0.88 -4.45 0.52
N ALA A 59 -1.48 -3.27 0.66
CA ALA A 59 -0.97 -2.07 0.03
C ALA A 59 -0.93 -0.85 0.95
N GLN A 60 0.01 0.05 0.66
CA GLN A 60 0.09 1.39 1.22
C GLN A 60 -0.03 2.39 0.08
N GLN A 61 -1.02 3.27 0.16
CA GLN A 61 -1.12 4.39 -0.76
C GLN A 61 -0.28 5.56 -0.25
N PHE A 62 0.09 6.48 -1.14
CA PHE A 62 0.73 7.75 -0.81
C PHE A 62 0.24 8.85 -1.75
N GLY A 63 -0.07 10.02 -1.19
CA GLY A 63 -0.42 11.21 -1.96
C GLY A 63 0.82 12.02 -2.32
N PHE A 64 0.70 12.87 -3.36
CA PHE A 64 1.76 13.80 -3.75
C PHE A 64 1.33 15.25 -3.53
N VAL A 65 2.27 16.10 -3.11
CA VAL A 65 2.04 17.55 -3.08
C VAL A 65 1.71 18.06 -4.48
N ASN A 66 0.72 18.95 -4.60
CA ASN A 66 0.20 19.48 -5.87
C ASN A 66 -0.39 18.42 -6.84
N SER A 67 -0.85 17.30 -6.31
CA SER A 67 -1.66 16.31 -7.05
C SER A 67 -2.87 15.92 -6.22
N ALA A 68 -4.00 15.67 -6.87
CA ALA A 68 -5.17 15.05 -6.24
C ALA A 68 -5.12 13.50 -6.31
N ASP A 69 -4.27 12.97 -7.18
CA ASP A 69 -4.08 11.53 -7.39
C ASP A 69 -3.01 10.96 -6.45
N VAL A 70 -3.02 9.64 -6.31
CA VAL A 70 -2.14 8.89 -5.41
C VAL A 70 -1.18 7.99 -6.19
N GLY A 71 -0.21 7.43 -5.49
CA GLY A 71 0.43 6.17 -5.86
C GLY A 71 0.16 5.11 -4.81
N TYR A 72 0.54 3.87 -5.10
CA TYR A 72 0.61 2.82 -4.09
C TYR A 72 1.84 1.93 -4.26
N THR A 73 2.16 1.21 -3.20
CA THR A 73 3.05 0.05 -3.26
C THR A 73 2.55 -1.04 -2.32
N GLY A 74 2.84 -2.30 -2.62
CA GLY A 74 2.37 -3.40 -1.80
C GLY A 74 2.82 -4.76 -2.31
N LEU A 75 2.35 -5.80 -1.62
CA LEU A 75 2.65 -7.20 -1.92
C LEU A 75 1.37 -7.99 -2.17
N GLN A 76 1.46 -8.95 -3.09
CA GLN A 76 0.40 -9.91 -3.42
C GLN A 76 0.97 -11.34 -3.32
N PRO A 77 0.32 -12.23 -2.55
CA PRO A 77 0.50 -13.67 -2.68
C PRO A 77 0.30 -14.16 -4.12
N ARG A 78 1.09 -15.15 -4.52
CA ARG A 78 0.93 -15.87 -5.80
C ARG A 78 0.99 -17.38 -5.59
N PRO A 79 0.44 -18.18 -6.53
CA PRO A 79 0.71 -19.60 -6.60
C PRO A 79 2.20 -19.92 -6.53
N ASN A 80 2.52 -21.02 -5.85
CA ASN A 80 3.89 -21.51 -5.83
C ASN A 80 4.41 -21.73 -7.25
N GLN A 81 5.66 -21.32 -7.49
CA GLN A 81 6.39 -21.65 -8.71
C GLN A 81 7.52 -22.59 -8.35
N ASN A 82 7.58 -23.76 -9.02
CA ASN A 82 8.59 -24.79 -8.76
C ASN A 82 8.69 -25.19 -7.27
N GLY A 83 7.53 -25.26 -6.58
CA GLY A 83 7.45 -25.61 -5.16
C GLY A 83 7.88 -24.51 -4.20
N ARG A 84 8.13 -23.28 -4.67
CA ARG A 84 8.55 -22.13 -3.84
C ARG A 84 7.46 -21.07 -3.76
N PRO A 85 7.30 -20.41 -2.60
CA PRO A 85 6.38 -19.27 -2.48
C PRO A 85 6.79 -18.14 -3.40
N VAL A 86 5.82 -17.56 -4.10
CA VAL A 86 6.03 -16.39 -4.95
C VAL A 86 5.32 -15.21 -4.33
N LEU A 87 6.02 -14.08 -4.31
CA LEU A 87 5.46 -12.78 -3.98
C LEU A 87 5.50 -11.89 -5.22
N HIS A 88 4.44 -11.15 -5.42
CA HIS A 88 4.30 -10.17 -6.49
C HIS A 88 4.28 -8.77 -5.86
N GLY A 89 5.32 -7.99 -6.14
CA GLY A 89 5.46 -6.61 -5.67
C GLY A 89 4.87 -5.65 -6.68
N VAL A 90 4.12 -4.67 -6.21
CA VAL A 90 3.46 -3.66 -7.05
C VAL A 90 3.92 -2.27 -6.66
N PHE A 91 4.09 -1.39 -7.65
CA PHE A 91 4.36 0.03 -7.47
C PHE A 91 3.72 0.82 -8.59
N SER A 92 2.77 1.70 -8.26
CA SER A 92 1.98 2.42 -9.27
C SER A 92 1.82 3.89 -8.94
N SER A 93 1.59 4.69 -9.97
CA SER A 93 1.13 6.07 -9.93
C SER A 93 -0.17 6.17 -10.70
N PHE A 94 -1.17 6.82 -10.12
CA PHE A 94 -2.43 7.18 -10.79
C PHE A 94 -2.39 8.59 -11.37
N VAL A 95 -1.29 9.32 -11.17
CA VAL A 95 -1.13 10.68 -11.64
C VAL A 95 -1.09 10.69 -13.16
N ALA A 96 -2.07 11.35 -13.78
CA ALA A 96 -2.14 11.49 -15.23
C ALA A 96 -0.87 12.16 -15.78
N GLY A 97 -0.36 11.66 -16.91
CA GLY A 97 0.90 12.15 -17.50
C GLY A 97 2.17 11.54 -16.89
N SER A 98 2.04 10.60 -15.94
CA SER A 98 3.18 9.76 -15.54
C SER A 98 3.71 8.97 -16.74
N THR A 99 5.04 8.83 -16.83
CA THR A 99 5.71 8.11 -17.93
C THR A 99 6.73 7.12 -17.36
N THR A 100 7.13 6.14 -18.16
CA THR A 100 8.16 5.17 -17.75
C THR A 100 8.94 4.68 -18.97
N THR A 101 10.19 4.30 -18.74
CA THR A 101 11.04 3.56 -19.67
C THR A 101 11.50 2.22 -19.07
N ASP A 102 10.92 1.86 -17.93
CA ASP A 102 11.31 0.69 -17.14
C ASP A 102 10.59 -0.55 -17.67
N SER A 103 11.33 -1.64 -17.85
CA SER A 103 10.77 -2.87 -18.43
C SER A 103 9.74 -3.56 -17.54
N ASN A 104 9.73 -3.26 -16.24
CA ASN A 104 8.77 -3.82 -15.30
C ASN A 104 7.44 -3.04 -15.27
N CYS A 105 7.37 -1.93 -16.02
CA CYS A 105 6.28 -0.99 -15.96
C CYS A 105 5.54 -0.88 -17.30
N ALA A 106 4.25 -0.56 -17.20
CA ALA A 106 3.40 -0.28 -18.35
C ALA A 106 2.58 0.99 -18.11
N ALA A 107 2.13 1.61 -19.20
CA ALA A 107 1.21 2.74 -19.13
C ALA A 107 -0.16 2.27 -18.57
N GLY A 108 -0.74 3.14 -17.74
CA GLY A 108 -2.01 2.93 -17.05
C GLY A 108 -1.85 2.31 -15.66
N ALA A 109 -2.77 2.65 -14.76
CA ALA A 109 -2.89 2.06 -13.43
C ALA A 109 -4.36 1.65 -13.22
N ASP A 110 -4.58 0.35 -13.00
CA ASP A 110 -5.91 -0.27 -12.86
C ASP A 110 -6.90 0.10 -13.98
N GLY A 111 -6.39 0.17 -15.22
CA GLY A 111 -7.15 0.54 -16.41
C GLY A 111 -7.39 2.05 -16.57
N GLY A 112 -6.98 2.86 -15.59
CA GLY A 112 -7.01 4.32 -15.63
C GLY A 112 -5.68 4.96 -16.04
N PRO A 113 -5.57 6.29 -15.93
CA PRO A 113 -4.34 7.04 -16.18
C PRO A 113 -3.19 6.61 -15.25
N GLY A 114 -1.95 6.89 -15.68
CA GLY A 114 -0.76 6.73 -14.85
C GLY A 114 0.19 5.64 -15.35
N VAL A 115 0.90 5.00 -14.42
CA VAL A 115 1.87 3.92 -14.69
C VAL A 115 1.75 2.87 -13.58
N SER A 116 1.78 1.60 -13.96
CA SER A 116 1.83 0.47 -13.05
C SER A 116 3.07 -0.37 -13.31
N CYS A 117 3.78 -0.72 -12.24
CA CYS A 117 4.98 -1.55 -12.26
C CYS A 117 4.78 -2.78 -11.39
N SER A 118 5.37 -3.90 -11.80
CA SER A 118 5.38 -5.10 -10.96
C SER A 118 6.57 -6.01 -11.21
N VAL A 119 6.90 -6.80 -10.20
CA VAL A 119 7.90 -7.86 -10.30
C VAL A 119 7.51 -9.04 -9.42
N GLU A 120 7.83 -10.25 -9.87
CA GLU A 120 7.67 -11.46 -9.07
C GLU A 120 9.03 -12.02 -8.67
N TRP A 121 9.11 -12.55 -7.45
CA TRP A 121 10.27 -13.28 -6.98
C TRP A 121 9.87 -14.40 -6.02
N ASN A 122 10.80 -15.31 -5.77
CA ASN A 122 10.64 -16.33 -4.74
C ASN A 122 10.79 -15.69 -3.36
N GLY A 123 9.66 -15.37 -2.73
CA GLY A 123 9.59 -14.76 -1.42
C GLY A 123 9.51 -15.78 -0.28
N VAL A 124 9.58 -15.26 0.93
CA VAL A 124 9.46 -16.02 2.19
C VAL A 124 8.41 -15.35 3.06
N TYR A 125 7.37 -16.09 3.42
CA TYR A 125 6.31 -15.66 4.33
C TYR A 125 6.86 -15.57 5.77
N GLY A 126 6.28 -14.68 6.57
CA GLY A 126 6.77 -14.34 7.90
C GLY A 126 8.00 -13.44 7.93
N ARG A 127 8.60 -13.10 6.78
CA ARG A 127 9.66 -12.08 6.70
C ARG A 127 9.08 -10.70 6.45
N THR A 128 9.66 -9.71 7.12
CA THR A 128 9.41 -8.31 6.81
C THR A 128 10.16 -7.93 5.54
N TYR A 129 9.42 -7.34 4.61
CA TYR A 129 9.98 -6.63 3.47
C TYR A 129 9.72 -5.15 3.60
N ASP A 130 10.74 -4.35 3.41
CA ASP A 130 10.63 -2.90 3.36
C ASP A 130 10.31 -2.47 1.92
N LEU A 131 9.16 -1.83 1.73
CA LEU A 131 8.72 -1.29 0.45
C LEU A 131 9.18 0.18 0.37
N GLU A 132 10.35 0.39 -0.22
CA GLU A 132 10.98 1.70 -0.39
C GLU A 132 10.42 2.39 -1.64
N VAL A 133 9.87 3.59 -1.44
CA VAL A 133 9.48 4.51 -2.52
C VAL A 133 10.42 5.70 -2.45
N LYS A 134 11.21 5.92 -3.50
CA LYS A 134 12.27 6.93 -3.48
C LYS A 134 12.33 7.74 -4.77
N ARG A 135 12.44 9.05 -4.61
CA ARG A 135 12.69 9.97 -5.71
C ARG A 135 14.19 10.06 -6.01
N THR A 136 14.52 9.92 -7.28
CA THR A 136 15.86 10.19 -7.84
C THR A 136 15.76 11.40 -8.76
N GLY A 137 16.59 12.42 -8.53
CA GLY A 137 16.47 13.69 -9.25
C GLY A 137 15.18 14.46 -8.91
N SER A 138 14.60 15.12 -9.91
CA SER A 138 13.44 16.01 -9.71
C SER A 138 12.09 15.30 -9.72
N SER A 139 11.91 14.26 -10.54
CA SER A 139 10.59 13.66 -10.79
C SER A 139 10.57 12.15 -11.05
N LEU A 140 11.71 11.48 -11.12
CA LEU A 140 11.78 10.02 -11.26
C LEU A 140 11.58 9.37 -9.90
N TRP A 141 10.61 8.47 -9.77
CA TRP A 141 10.33 7.70 -8.57
C TRP A 141 10.60 6.22 -8.84
N VAL A 142 11.18 5.56 -7.83
CA VAL A 142 11.61 4.16 -7.88
C VAL A 142 10.95 3.42 -6.72
N GLY A 143 10.33 2.29 -7.03
CA GLY A 143 9.81 1.33 -6.05
C GLY A 143 10.76 0.16 -5.90
N THR A 144 11.16 -0.17 -4.67
CA THR A 144 12.06 -1.28 -4.35
C THR A 144 11.52 -2.08 -3.18
N VAL A 145 11.56 -3.41 -3.28
CA VAL A 145 11.37 -4.31 -2.14
C VAL A 145 12.72 -4.65 -1.54
N ILE A 146 12.86 -4.58 -0.21
CA ILE A 146 14.08 -4.92 0.51
C ILE A 146 13.77 -6.04 1.50
N ASP A 147 14.40 -7.21 1.35
CA ASP A 147 14.32 -8.26 2.37
C ASP A 147 15.15 -7.83 3.59
N THR A 148 14.49 -7.55 4.71
CA THR A 148 15.15 -7.07 5.93
C THR A 148 16.09 -8.09 6.58
N VAL A 149 15.96 -9.38 6.24
CA VAL A 149 16.81 -10.46 6.76
C VAL A 149 18.10 -10.57 5.96
N THR A 150 18.03 -10.43 4.63
CA THR A 150 19.17 -10.66 3.72
C THR A 150 19.80 -9.37 3.19
N GLY A 151 19.09 -8.24 3.27
CA GLY A 151 19.46 -6.99 2.63
C GLY A 151 19.29 -6.99 1.10
N ALA A 152 18.74 -8.06 0.52
CA ALA A 152 18.51 -8.15 -0.91
C ALA A 152 17.52 -7.07 -1.36
N ARG A 153 17.88 -6.33 -2.41
CA ARG A 153 17.06 -5.27 -3.00
C ARG A 153 16.51 -5.74 -4.34
N ILE A 154 15.20 -5.69 -4.49
CA ILE A 154 14.45 -6.14 -5.66
C ILE A 154 13.76 -4.92 -6.26
N HIS A 155 14.19 -4.53 -7.45
CA HIS A 155 13.62 -3.42 -8.19
C HIS A 155 12.22 -3.78 -8.69
N ILE A 156 11.18 -3.07 -8.22
CA ILE A 156 9.81 -3.26 -8.71
C ILE A 156 9.66 -2.54 -10.04
N GLY A 157 10.11 -1.28 -10.11
CA GLY A 157 9.98 -0.45 -11.29
C GLY A 157 10.21 1.02 -10.99
N SER A 158 10.10 1.84 -12.04
CA SER A 158 10.26 3.29 -11.94
C SER A 158 9.33 4.04 -12.88
N TYR A 159 8.90 5.24 -12.46
CA TYR A 159 8.12 6.15 -13.28
C TYR A 159 8.50 7.61 -13.03
N THR A 160 8.31 8.45 -14.03
CA THR A 160 8.51 9.90 -13.94
C THR A 160 7.15 10.58 -13.81
N LEU A 161 6.97 11.37 -12.76
CA LEU A 161 5.78 12.21 -12.59
C LEU A 161 5.89 13.47 -13.46
N PRO A 162 4.75 14.03 -13.93
CA PRO A 162 4.75 15.26 -14.70
C PRO A 162 5.25 16.45 -13.87
N ALA A 163 5.68 17.51 -14.57
CA ALA A 163 6.15 18.73 -13.93
C ALA A 163 5.07 19.35 -13.02
N GLY A 164 5.50 19.92 -11.89
CA GLY A 164 4.61 20.57 -10.91
C GLY A 164 4.18 19.65 -9.76
N VAL A 165 4.27 18.33 -9.94
CA VAL A 165 4.00 17.35 -8.87
C VAL A 165 5.17 17.30 -7.90
N GLY A 166 4.87 17.44 -6.61
CA GLY A 166 5.85 17.48 -5.52
C GLY A 166 6.20 16.13 -4.93
N GLY A 167 6.74 16.15 -3.71
CA GLY A 167 7.06 14.97 -2.91
C GLY A 167 5.84 14.32 -2.28
N ILE A 168 6.08 13.26 -1.51
CA ILE A 168 5.03 12.50 -0.81
C ILE A 168 4.48 13.31 0.36
N GLN A 169 3.15 13.31 0.51
CA GLN A 169 2.43 13.98 1.59
C GLN A 169 2.65 13.29 2.95
N SER A 170 2.24 13.97 4.03
CA SER A 170 2.47 13.51 5.40
C SER A 170 1.56 12.38 5.87
N SER A 171 0.59 11.96 5.08
CA SER A 171 -0.36 10.93 5.48
C SER A 171 -1.10 10.37 4.28
N GLN A 172 -1.46 9.09 4.35
CA GLN A 172 -2.41 8.47 3.43
C GLN A 172 -2.96 7.17 4.04
N ALA A 173 -3.88 6.53 3.33
CA ALA A 173 -4.39 5.20 3.65
C ALA A 173 -3.48 4.05 3.20
N GLY A 174 -3.68 2.90 3.80
CA GLY A 174 -3.32 1.59 3.29
C GLY A 174 -4.57 0.70 3.26
N PHE A 175 -4.52 -0.40 2.53
CA PHE A 175 -5.68 -1.27 2.35
C PHE A 175 -5.28 -2.74 2.20
N VAL A 176 -6.24 -3.60 2.55
CA VAL A 176 -6.24 -5.03 2.23
C VAL A 176 -7.45 -5.30 1.36
N GLU A 177 -7.19 -5.83 0.17
CA GLU A 177 -8.20 -6.09 -0.83
C GLU A 177 -8.18 -7.55 -1.28
N TRP A 178 -9.37 -8.12 -1.50
CA TRP A 178 -9.53 -9.31 -2.33
C TRP A 178 -10.00 -8.89 -3.73
N TYR A 179 -9.03 -8.57 -4.60
CA TYR A 179 -9.29 -7.95 -5.90
C TYR A 179 -10.13 -8.80 -6.88
N PRO A 180 -10.27 -10.14 -6.76
CA PRO A 180 -11.20 -10.88 -7.62
C PRO A 180 -12.65 -10.39 -7.53
N TRP A 181 -13.06 -9.78 -6.41
CA TRP A 181 -14.41 -9.24 -6.26
C TRP A 181 -14.67 -7.95 -7.05
N ASN A 182 -13.61 -7.31 -7.60
CA ASN A 182 -13.77 -6.16 -8.50
C ASN A 182 -14.43 -6.54 -9.83
N GLY A 183 -14.36 -7.81 -10.23
CA GLY A 183 -15.05 -8.34 -11.41
C GLY A 183 -16.49 -8.80 -11.13
N GLY A 184 -16.94 -8.73 -9.87
CA GLY A 184 -18.21 -9.25 -9.41
C GLY A 184 -18.06 -10.19 -8.21
N GLU A 185 -19.00 -10.12 -7.29
CA GLU A 185 -18.98 -10.91 -6.06
C GLU A 185 -19.81 -12.19 -6.20
N PRO A 186 -19.30 -13.34 -5.73
CA PRO A 186 -20.14 -14.52 -5.61
C PRO A 186 -21.21 -14.35 -4.52
N PRO A 187 -22.30 -15.14 -4.56
CA PRO A 187 -23.26 -15.18 -3.45
C PRO A 187 -22.57 -15.53 -2.13
N ASN A 188 -22.90 -14.80 -1.05
CA ASN A 188 -22.28 -14.94 0.27
C ASN A 188 -20.76 -14.76 0.28
N HIS A 189 -20.23 -13.88 -0.58
CA HIS A 189 -18.78 -13.67 -0.75
C HIS A 189 -18.02 -13.39 0.56
N CYS A 190 -18.57 -12.60 1.50
CA CYS A 190 -17.89 -12.29 2.77
C CYS A 190 -17.52 -13.55 3.56
N ALA A 191 -18.39 -14.57 3.57
CA ALA A 191 -18.12 -15.85 4.25
C ALA A 191 -17.09 -16.74 3.52
N ARG A 192 -16.74 -16.38 2.28
CA ARG A 192 -15.81 -17.10 1.40
C ARG A 192 -14.44 -16.44 1.33
N LEU A 193 -14.20 -15.37 2.10
CA LEU A 193 -12.90 -14.70 2.09
C LEU A 193 -11.81 -15.65 2.63
N PRO A 194 -10.74 -15.94 1.86
CA PRO A 194 -9.62 -16.76 2.34
C PRO A 194 -8.94 -16.12 3.54
N TYR A 195 -8.43 -16.91 4.48
CA TYR A 195 -7.73 -16.35 5.63
C TYR A 195 -6.44 -15.63 5.24
N GLN A 196 -6.20 -14.47 5.85
CA GLN A 196 -4.91 -13.80 5.84
C GLN A 196 -4.57 -13.22 7.22
N LYS A 197 -3.27 -13.09 7.47
CA LYS A 197 -2.67 -12.34 8.57
C LYS A 197 -1.46 -11.58 8.06
N THR A 198 -1.50 -10.26 8.18
CA THR A 198 -0.48 -9.33 7.73
C THR A 198 -0.11 -8.32 8.80
N LEU A 199 1.14 -7.88 8.78
CA LEU A 199 1.65 -6.82 9.65
C LEU A 199 2.05 -5.61 8.80
N PHE A 200 1.54 -4.44 9.17
CA PHE A 200 1.95 -3.16 8.61
C PHE A 200 2.77 -2.41 9.66
N GLY A 201 4.05 -2.19 9.39
CA GLY A 201 4.93 -1.43 10.28
C GLY A 201 4.66 0.07 10.24
N HIS A 202 5.25 0.80 11.18
CA HIS A 202 5.32 2.26 11.06
C HIS A 202 6.17 2.62 9.83
N PRO A 203 5.69 3.52 8.95
CA PRO A 203 6.53 3.98 7.85
C PRO A 203 7.72 4.77 8.39
N TYR A 204 8.78 4.85 7.61
CA TYR A 204 9.92 5.70 7.94
C TYR A 204 10.48 6.37 6.69
N THR A 205 11.29 7.40 6.90
CA THR A 205 11.93 8.19 5.84
C THR A 205 13.33 8.60 6.30
N THR A 206 14.20 8.89 5.35
CA THR A 206 15.54 9.45 5.61
C THR A 206 15.50 10.88 6.16
N ARG A 207 14.34 11.54 6.13
CA ARG A 207 14.16 12.89 6.70
C ARG A 207 14.41 12.88 8.21
N LEU A 208 15.48 13.55 8.64
CA LEU A 208 15.83 13.68 10.05
C LEU A 208 14.69 14.30 10.88
N GLY A 209 14.41 13.70 12.02
CA GLY A 209 13.36 14.15 12.96
C GLY A 209 11.93 13.82 12.53
N SER A 210 11.74 13.10 11.43
CA SER A 210 10.43 12.55 11.06
C SER A 210 10.14 11.28 11.85
N VAL A 211 8.90 11.16 12.31
CA VAL A 211 8.38 9.96 12.98
C VAL A 211 7.15 9.50 12.21
N GLY A 212 7.21 8.27 11.70
CA GLY A 212 6.05 7.65 11.08
C GLY A 212 5.20 6.90 12.09
N THR A 213 3.90 6.84 11.83
CA THR A 213 2.93 6.10 12.63
C THR A 213 1.94 5.41 11.72
N GLN A 214 1.59 4.19 12.08
CA GLN A 214 0.59 3.36 11.42
C GLN A 214 -0.58 3.26 12.38
N SER A 215 -1.78 3.59 11.91
CA SER A 215 -3.00 3.51 12.70
C SER A 215 -3.42 2.06 12.89
N LEU A 216 -4.33 1.85 13.83
CA LEU A 216 -5.07 0.59 13.87
C LEU A 216 -5.84 0.40 12.56
N ALA A 217 -6.00 -0.86 12.13
CA ALA A 217 -6.78 -1.18 10.96
C ALA A 217 -8.28 -1.16 11.30
N TYR A 218 -9.14 -1.08 10.29
CA TYR A 218 -10.59 -1.06 10.45
C TYR A 218 -11.28 -1.71 9.24
N GLU A 219 -12.39 -2.41 9.44
CA GLU A 219 -13.22 -2.88 8.33
C GLU A 219 -13.97 -1.73 7.67
N TYR A 220 -14.14 -1.82 6.35
CA TYR A 220 -15.07 -0.99 5.61
C TYR A 220 -15.66 -1.77 4.43
N GLY A 221 -16.65 -1.18 3.75
CA GLY A 221 -17.39 -1.85 2.68
C GLY A 221 -18.58 -2.65 3.21
N ASP A 222 -19.04 -3.62 2.43
CA ASP A 222 -20.22 -4.43 2.68
C ASP A 222 -19.96 -5.66 3.58
N CYS A 223 -18.70 -6.07 3.71
CA CYS A 223 -18.30 -7.19 4.57
C CYS A 223 -17.98 -6.83 6.03
N VAL A 224 -18.29 -5.61 6.49
CA VAL A 224 -18.03 -5.18 7.88
C VAL A 224 -18.71 -6.14 8.87
N GLY A 225 -17.92 -6.68 9.82
CA GLY A 225 -18.37 -7.63 10.83
C GLY A 225 -18.62 -9.05 10.31
N GLN A 226 -18.32 -9.35 9.04
CA GLN A 226 -18.63 -10.63 8.41
C GLN A 226 -17.39 -11.45 8.04
N VAL A 227 -16.19 -10.87 8.10
CA VAL A 227 -14.94 -11.51 7.65
C VAL A 227 -14.00 -11.88 8.80
N ALA A 228 -14.53 -12.12 9.99
CA ALA A 228 -13.75 -12.51 11.18
C ALA A 228 -12.54 -11.59 11.45
N PHE A 229 -12.70 -10.29 11.17
CA PHE A 229 -11.63 -9.32 11.29
C PHE A 229 -11.12 -9.19 12.72
N LYS A 230 -9.80 -9.11 12.86
CA LYS A 230 -9.14 -8.68 14.09
C LYS A 230 -7.95 -7.79 13.75
N THR A 231 -7.64 -6.90 14.68
CA THR A 231 -6.49 -6.01 14.60
C THR A 231 -5.95 -5.71 15.98
N GLU A 232 -4.64 -5.54 16.06
CA GLU A 232 -3.95 -5.18 17.29
C GLU A 232 -2.71 -4.33 17.00
N LYS A 233 -2.30 -3.53 17.99
CA LYS A 233 -1.04 -2.79 17.92
C LYS A 233 0.11 -3.74 18.21
N LEU A 234 1.17 -3.62 17.43
CA LEU A 234 2.40 -4.38 17.66
C LEU A 234 3.26 -3.71 18.73
N LEU A 235 3.87 -4.51 19.62
CA LEU A 235 4.79 -4.02 20.65
C LEU A 235 6.00 -3.28 20.06
N ILE A 236 6.45 -3.71 18.89
CA ILE A 236 7.59 -3.13 18.17
C ILE A 236 7.19 -1.98 17.23
N GLY A 237 5.92 -1.54 17.29
CA GLY A 237 5.36 -0.53 16.39
C GLY A 237 4.71 -1.14 15.15
N GLY A 238 3.64 -0.51 14.68
CA GLY A 238 2.79 -1.00 13.59
C GLY A 238 1.49 -1.65 14.07
N VAL A 239 0.84 -2.35 13.15
CA VAL A 239 -0.47 -2.97 13.33
C VAL A 239 -0.51 -4.36 12.70
N GLU A 240 -1.12 -5.30 13.40
CA GLU A 240 -1.56 -6.57 12.84
C GLU A 240 -2.97 -6.43 12.27
N ASN A 241 -3.19 -7.06 11.12
CA ASN A 241 -4.47 -7.17 10.46
C ASN A 241 -4.67 -8.63 10.06
N ASN A 242 -5.78 -9.24 10.49
CA ASN A 242 -6.21 -10.53 9.99
C ASN A 242 -7.71 -10.53 9.68
N CYS A 243 -8.09 -11.21 8.61
CA CYS A 243 -9.47 -11.43 8.20
C CYS A 243 -9.58 -12.71 7.35
N GLY A 244 -10.81 -13.12 7.10
CA GLY A 244 -11.15 -14.32 6.35
C GLY A 244 -11.16 -15.60 7.17
N PHE A 245 -11.36 -16.73 6.49
CA PHE A 245 -11.58 -18.03 7.09
C PHE A 245 -10.68 -19.08 6.43
N LYS A 246 -10.13 -19.98 7.25
CA LYS A 246 -9.26 -21.05 6.74
C LYS A 246 -10.04 -22.00 5.82
N GLY A 247 -9.41 -22.41 4.72
CA GLY A 247 -10.01 -23.32 3.74
C GLY A 247 -10.98 -22.66 2.75
N GLN A 248 -11.17 -21.34 2.81
CA GLN A 248 -11.93 -20.60 1.81
C GLN A 248 -11.03 -20.16 0.65
N THR A 249 -11.61 -19.96 -0.54
CA THR A 249 -10.87 -19.66 -1.78
C THR A 249 -11.27 -18.33 -2.44
N GLY A 250 -12.24 -17.62 -1.87
CA GLY A 250 -12.71 -16.33 -2.40
C GLY A 250 -13.67 -16.44 -3.58
N VAL A 251 -13.98 -17.66 -4.04
CA VAL A 251 -14.92 -17.98 -5.13
C VAL A 251 -16.14 -18.75 -4.62
#